data_AF-A0A1W4X3E0-F1
#
_entry.id   AF-A0A1W4X3E0-F1
#
_cell.length_a   1.000
_cell.length_b   1.000
_cell.length_c   1.000
_cell.angle_alpha   90.00
_cell.angle_beta   90.00
_cell.angle_gamma   90.00
#
_symmetry.space_group_name_H-M   'P 1'
#
loop_
_entity.id
_entity.type
_entity.pdbx_description
1 polymer ?
#
loop_
_entity_poly.entity_id
_entity_poly.type
_entity_poly.pdbx_seq_one_letter_code
_entity_poly.pdbx_strand_id
1 'polypeptide(L)'
;MEICGICGGPHTSYNCDSIPLKNHVTDKSIPSKARLTLPSNFSLEFMTDGRIEVSSNEKIAKGTYFGPLDAPKLITLNPSILFPLKLFSSEIEDLQESFLDTSDENACNWLMFINPAICLEEQNMVCFQYLVFPIKTDDIND
;
A
#
# COMPACT_ATOMS: atom_id res chain seq x y z
N MET A 1 -42.91 -5.24 -20.93
CA MET A 1 -42.23 -6.18 -21.84
C MET A 1 -41.09 -5.39 -22.45
N GLU A 2 -39.85 -5.75 -22.15
CA GLU A 2 -38.69 -5.06 -22.75
C GLU A 2 -38.61 -5.42 -24.24
N ILE A 3 -38.37 -4.40 -25.06
CA ILE A 3 -38.23 -4.53 -26.51
C ILE A 3 -36.74 -4.46 -26.83
N CYS A 4 -36.28 -5.38 -27.65
CA CYS A 4 -34.89 -5.47 -28.05
C CYS A 4 -34.52 -4.25 -28.90
N GLY A 5 -33.51 -3.50 -28.45
CA GLY A 5 -32.99 -2.33 -29.20
C GLY A 5 -32.23 -2.70 -30.49
N ILE A 6 -31.97 -3.99 -30.70
CA ILE A 6 -31.22 -4.49 -31.87
C ILE A 6 -32.17 -4.95 -32.98
N CYS A 7 -33.18 -5.75 -32.67
CA CYS A 7 -34.08 -6.36 -33.67
C CYS A 7 -35.57 -6.02 -33.48
N GLY A 8 -35.94 -5.28 -32.43
CA GLY A 8 -37.33 -4.94 -32.13
C GLY A 8 -38.19 -6.09 -31.57
N GLY A 9 -37.61 -7.27 -31.32
CA GLY A 9 -38.32 -8.42 -30.75
C GLY A 9 -38.61 -8.30 -29.24
N PRO A 10 -39.46 -9.17 -28.67
CA PRO A 10 -39.85 -9.13 -27.26
C PRO A 10 -38.81 -9.83 -26.35
N HIS A 11 -37.58 -9.34 -26.36
CA HIS A 11 -36.47 -9.81 -25.50
C HIS A 11 -35.52 -8.66 -25.17
N THR A 12 -34.61 -8.86 -24.22
CA THR A 12 -33.57 -7.88 -23.89
C THR A 12 -32.44 -7.91 -24.92
N SER A 13 -31.77 -6.79 -25.20
CA SER A 13 -30.67 -6.74 -26.18
C SER A 13 -29.53 -7.73 -25.89
N TYR A 14 -29.37 -8.15 -24.62
CA TYR A 14 -28.39 -9.16 -24.20
C TYR A 14 -28.68 -10.55 -24.78
N ASN A 15 -29.97 -10.88 -24.98
CA ASN A 15 -30.45 -12.17 -25.47
C ASN A 15 -30.85 -12.13 -26.94
N CYS A 16 -30.28 -11.21 -27.74
CA CYS A 16 -30.68 -11.04 -29.12
C CYS A 16 -30.03 -12.07 -30.05
N ASP A 17 -30.85 -12.93 -30.66
CA ASP A 17 -30.38 -13.92 -31.64
C ASP A 17 -29.79 -13.28 -32.91
N SER A 18 -30.21 -12.05 -33.26
CA SER A 18 -29.68 -11.32 -34.41
C SER A 18 -28.22 -10.89 -34.22
N ILE A 19 -27.80 -10.63 -32.98
CA ILE A 19 -26.41 -10.31 -32.62
C ILE A 19 -26.09 -11.02 -31.30
N PRO A 20 -25.72 -12.32 -31.35
CA PRO A 20 -25.41 -13.07 -30.14
C PRO A 20 -24.11 -12.56 -29.52
N LEU A 21 -24.15 -12.23 -28.23
CA LEU A 21 -22.97 -11.86 -27.46
C LEU A 21 -22.10 -13.10 -27.24
N LYS A 22 -21.01 -13.22 -28.00
CA LYS A 22 -20.10 -14.38 -27.92
C LYS A 22 -18.91 -14.16 -26.99
N ASN A 23 -18.37 -12.94 -26.98
CA ASN A 23 -17.15 -12.60 -26.25
C ASN A 23 -17.40 -11.35 -25.39
N HIS A 24 -17.03 -11.43 -24.12
CA HIS A 24 -16.96 -10.28 -23.22
C HIS A 24 -15.50 -10.07 -22.84
N VAL A 25 -14.93 -8.94 -23.25
CA VAL A 25 -13.60 -8.55 -22.80
C VAL A 25 -13.76 -7.98 -21.39
N THR A 26 -13.23 -8.69 -20.40
CA THR A 26 -13.27 -8.23 -19.00
C THR A 26 -12.22 -7.17 -18.76
N ASP A 27 -12.52 -6.22 -17.88
CA ASP A 27 -11.55 -5.25 -17.40
C ASP A 27 -10.36 -5.91 -16.72
N LYS A 28 -9.20 -5.24 -16.78
CA LYS A 28 -8.02 -5.68 -16.04
C LYS A 28 -8.23 -5.42 -14.56
N SER A 29 -7.96 -6.43 -13.73
CA SER A 29 -7.82 -6.22 -12.29
C SER A 29 -6.58 -5.38 -12.03
N ILE A 30 -6.75 -4.25 -11.33
CA ILE A 30 -5.65 -3.36 -10.94
C ILE A 30 -5.24 -3.73 -9.52
N PRO A 31 -3.98 -4.15 -9.29
CA PRO A 31 -3.50 -4.41 -7.93
C PRO A 31 -3.50 -3.14 -7.06
N SER A 32 -3.53 -3.32 -5.75
CA SER A 32 -3.45 -2.21 -4.78
C SER A 32 -2.13 -1.43 -4.91
N LYS A 33 -2.11 -0.19 -4.42
CA LYS A 33 -0.91 0.67 -4.40
C LYS A 33 0.27 -0.03 -3.73
N ALA A 34 0.05 -0.69 -2.59
CA ALA A 34 1.09 -1.39 -1.87
C ALA A 34 1.70 -2.53 -2.69
N ARG A 35 0.87 -3.29 -3.41
CA ARG A 35 1.34 -4.38 -4.30
C ARG A 35 2.08 -3.85 -5.52
N LEU A 36 1.62 -2.75 -6.10
CA LEU A 36 2.26 -2.12 -7.26
C LEU A 36 3.62 -1.49 -6.93
N THR A 37 3.82 -1.05 -5.69
CA THR A 37 5.05 -0.40 -5.23
C THR A 37 6.11 -1.38 -4.72
N LEU A 38 5.83 -2.70 -4.70
CA LEU A 38 6.78 -3.73 -4.32
C LEU A 38 7.95 -3.76 -5.31
N PRO A 39 9.21 -3.60 -4.87
CA PRO A 39 10.36 -3.67 -5.77
C PRO A 39 10.53 -5.09 -6.32
N SER A 40 11.02 -5.21 -7.56
CA SER A 40 11.10 -6.47 -8.30
C SER A 40 11.99 -7.54 -7.66
N ASN A 41 12.91 -7.14 -6.79
CA ASN A 41 13.78 -8.06 -6.05
C ASN A 41 13.11 -8.62 -4.78
N PHE A 42 11.83 -8.31 -4.54
CA PHE A 42 11.03 -8.86 -3.45
C PHE A 42 9.82 -9.62 -3.97
N SER A 43 9.30 -10.51 -3.13
CA SER A 43 8.11 -11.32 -3.37
C SER A 43 7.18 -11.27 -2.16
N LEU A 44 5.86 -11.41 -2.38
CA LEU A 44 4.87 -11.60 -1.32
C LEU A 44 4.51 -13.07 -1.21
N GLU A 45 4.68 -13.64 -0.03
CA GLU A 45 4.33 -15.02 0.29
C GLU A 45 3.09 -15.04 1.19
N PHE A 46 2.10 -15.85 0.82
CA PHE A 46 0.84 -15.97 1.55
C PHE A 46 0.90 -17.18 2.47
N MET A 47 0.90 -16.93 3.76
CA MET A 47 0.97 -17.95 4.79
C MET A 47 -0.40 -18.58 5.02
N THR A 48 -0.41 -19.80 5.55
CA THR A 48 -1.65 -20.57 5.82
C THR A 48 -2.53 -19.93 6.89
N ASP A 49 -1.96 -19.09 7.74
CA ASP A 49 -2.66 -18.31 8.77
C ASP A 49 -3.20 -16.96 8.24
N GLY A 50 -3.05 -16.69 6.94
CA GLY A 50 -3.51 -15.47 6.29
C GLY A 50 -2.53 -14.30 6.38
N ARG A 51 -1.37 -14.47 7.03
CA ARG A 51 -0.30 -13.45 7.01
C ARG A 51 0.35 -13.36 5.64
N ILE A 52 0.83 -12.16 5.32
CA ILE A 52 1.67 -11.90 4.15
C ILE A 52 3.10 -11.73 4.66
N GLU A 53 4.04 -12.47 4.09
CA GLU A 53 5.47 -12.28 4.33
C GLU A 53 6.15 -11.70 3.10
N VAL A 54 7.16 -10.85 3.33
CA VAL A 54 7.97 -10.26 2.26
C VAL A 54 9.31 -10.96 2.25
N SER A 55 9.64 -11.62 1.15
CA SER A 55 10.92 -12.29 0.95
C SER A 55 11.75 -11.58 -0.11
N SER A 56 13.07 -11.54 0.07
CA SER A 56 13.99 -11.02 -0.93
C SER A 56 14.46 -12.15 -1.84
N ASN A 57 14.41 -11.92 -3.14
CA ASN A 57 14.90 -12.83 -4.17
C ASN A 57 16.44 -12.76 -4.30
N GLU A 58 17.07 -11.77 -3.68
CA GLU A 58 18.51 -11.51 -3.76
C GLU A 58 19.10 -11.18 -2.37
N LYS A 59 20.43 -11.23 -2.25
CA LYS A 59 21.12 -10.80 -1.03
C LYS A 59 21.05 -9.27 -0.88
N ILE A 60 20.57 -8.82 0.28
CA ILE A 60 20.55 -7.40 0.64
C ILE A 60 21.82 -7.07 1.42
N ALA A 61 22.53 -6.02 1.01
CA ALA A 61 23.71 -5.56 1.73
C ALA A 61 23.33 -4.91 3.07
N LYS A 62 24.17 -5.10 4.10
CA LYS A 62 23.98 -4.42 5.38
C LYS A 62 24.08 -2.91 5.17
N GLY A 63 23.11 -2.16 5.69
CA GLY A 63 23.03 -0.70 5.53
C GLY A 63 22.23 -0.24 4.31
N THR A 64 21.58 -1.15 3.57
CA THR A 64 20.58 -0.76 2.58
C THR A 64 19.37 -0.11 3.27
N TYR A 65 18.94 1.03 2.74
CA TYR A 65 17.77 1.75 3.22
C TYR A 65 16.56 1.50 2.32
N PHE A 66 15.37 1.43 2.91
CA PHE A 66 14.10 1.33 2.22
C PHE A 66 13.19 2.44 2.74
N GLY A 67 12.49 3.12 1.83
CA GLY A 67 11.48 4.11 2.20
C GLY A 67 11.55 5.42 1.41
N PRO A 68 10.85 6.46 1.91
CA PRO A 68 10.08 6.48 3.16
C PRO A 68 8.89 5.50 3.17
N LEU A 69 8.43 5.10 4.35
CA LEU A 69 7.11 4.48 4.47
C LEU A 69 6.06 5.53 4.06
N ASP A 70 5.31 5.23 3.01
CA ASP A 70 4.22 6.05 2.53
C ASP A 70 2.92 5.45 3.04
N ALA A 71 2.30 6.13 4.00
CA ALA A 71 1.10 5.70 4.70
C ALA A 71 0.35 6.93 5.26
N PRO A 72 -1.00 6.88 5.40
CA PRO A 72 -1.76 7.96 6.01
C PRO A 72 -1.30 8.28 7.44
N LYS A 73 -1.32 9.57 7.80
CA LYS A 73 -1.06 10.03 9.16
C LYS A 73 -2.38 10.10 9.94
N LEU A 74 -2.43 9.48 11.10
CA LEU A 74 -3.54 9.55 12.04
C LEU A 74 -3.14 10.31 13.30
N ILE A 75 -4.12 10.96 13.93
CA ILE A 75 -3.99 11.63 15.23
C ILE A 75 -4.37 10.72 16.40
N THR A 76 -4.90 9.53 16.10
CA THR A 76 -5.27 8.49 17.06
C THR A 76 -4.82 7.15 16.54
N LEU A 77 -4.41 6.25 17.44
CA LEU A 77 -3.99 4.91 17.05
C LEU A 77 -5.16 4.09 16.52
N ASN A 78 -4.98 3.48 15.34
CA ASN A 78 -5.89 2.45 14.85
C ASN A 78 -5.64 1.13 15.60
N PRO A 79 -6.62 0.59 16.36
CA PRO A 79 -6.43 -0.61 17.19
C PRO A 79 -6.19 -1.89 16.38
N SER A 80 -6.44 -1.90 15.07
CA SER A 80 -6.15 -3.07 14.22
C SER A 80 -4.67 -3.19 13.84
N ILE A 81 -3.85 -2.16 14.11
CA ILE A 81 -2.43 -2.17 13.77
C ILE A 81 -1.64 -2.86 14.88
N LEU A 82 -1.01 -3.99 14.53
CA LEU A 82 -0.20 -4.78 15.47
C LEU A 82 1.09 -4.08 15.90
N PHE A 83 1.65 -3.22 15.05
CA PHE A 83 2.89 -2.48 15.32
C PHE A 83 2.70 -0.98 15.06
N PRO A 84 2.25 -0.21 16.07
CA PRO A 84 2.04 1.23 15.96
C PRO A 84 3.31 2.00 15.62
N LEU A 85 3.32 2.70 14.49
CA LEU A 85 4.43 3.58 14.10
C LEU A 85 4.14 5.02 14.50
N LYS A 86 4.61 5.42 15.69
CA LYS A 86 4.48 6.79 16.19
C LYS A 86 5.49 7.72 15.51
N LEU A 87 5.01 8.89 15.07
CA LEU A 87 5.83 9.99 14.59
C LEU A 87 6.06 10.98 15.73
N PHE A 88 7.31 11.35 15.94
CA PHE A 88 7.73 12.33 16.92
C PHE A 88 7.94 13.68 16.24
N SER A 89 7.26 14.73 16.70
CA SER A 89 7.54 16.09 16.20
C SER A 89 8.84 16.62 16.81
N SER A 90 9.62 17.35 16.01
CA SER A 90 10.76 18.14 16.51
C SER A 90 10.35 19.51 17.04
N GLU A 91 9.12 19.95 16.75
CA GLU A 91 8.61 21.25 17.17
C GLU A 91 7.97 21.12 18.56
N ILE A 92 8.49 21.88 19.52
CA ILE A 92 8.06 21.86 20.94
C ILE A 92 6.57 22.24 21.08
N GLU A 93 6.02 23.00 20.13
CA GLU A 93 4.63 23.43 20.12
C GLU A 93 3.66 22.36 19.58
N ASP A 94 4.18 21.35 18.86
CA ASP A 94 3.37 20.30 18.24
C ASP A 94 3.33 19.08 19.17
N LEU A 95 2.59 19.23 20.29
CA LEU A 95 2.34 18.17 21.27
C LEU A 95 1.38 17.08 20.77
N GLN A 96 0.87 17.21 19.53
CA GLN A 96 -0.08 16.28 18.98
C GLN A 96 0.60 14.97 18.58
N GLU A 97 0.21 13.88 19.25
CA GLU A 97 0.65 12.56 18.85
C GLU A 97 0.16 12.23 17.44
N SER A 98 1.04 11.61 16.66
CA SER A 98 0.65 11.13 15.35
C SER A 98 1.25 9.77 15.04
N PHE A 99 0.52 9.01 14.25
CA PHE A 99 0.81 7.62 13.92
C PHE A 99 0.68 7.41 12.43
N LEU A 100 1.38 6.43 11.88
CA LEU A 100 1.16 5.97 10.50
C LEU A 100 0.15 4.82 10.48
N ASP A 101 -0.82 4.91 9.58
CA ASP A 101 -1.83 3.87 9.36
C ASP A 101 -1.39 2.91 8.27
N THR A 102 -1.03 1.68 8.65
CA THR A 102 -0.62 0.62 7.73
C THR A 102 -1.72 -0.40 7.47
N SER A 103 -3.00 -0.02 7.62
CA SER A 103 -4.13 -0.96 7.49
C SER A 103 -4.72 -1.11 6.08
N ASP A 104 -4.49 -0.15 5.16
CA ASP A 104 -5.07 -0.16 3.81
C ASP A 104 -4.00 -0.23 2.71
N GLU A 105 -4.03 -1.32 1.94
CA GLU A 105 -3.13 -1.53 0.80
C GLU A 105 -3.29 -0.51 -0.34
N ASN A 106 -4.44 0.16 -0.43
CA ASN A 106 -4.66 1.19 -1.45
C ASN A 106 -4.05 2.54 -1.04
N ALA A 107 -3.85 2.75 0.27
CA ALA A 107 -3.30 3.99 0.80
C ALA A 107 -1.78 3.92 1.03
N CYS A 108 -1.24 2.72 1.25
CA CYS A 108 0.17 2.53 1.63
C CYS A 108 1.06 2.07 0.47
N ASN A 109 2.39 2.19 0.66
CA ASN A 109 3.36 1.45 -0.16
C ASN A 109 3.66 0.05 0.42
N TRP A 110 4.45 -0.74 -0.31
CA TRP A 110 4.78 -2.13 0.03
C TRP A 110 5.35 -2.37 1.43
N LEU A 111 5.95 -1.34 2.05
CA LEU A 111 6.53 -1.46 3.39
C LEU A 111 5.49 -1.78 4.46
N MET A 112 4.19 -1.54 4.20
CA MET A 112 3.11 -1.97 5.09
C MET A 112 3.08 -3.49 5.32
N PHE A 113 3.62 -4.28 4.39
CA PHE A 113 3.65 -5.75 4.47
C PHE A 113 4.80 -6.28 5.33
N ILE A 114 5.74 -5.43 5.76
CA ILE A 114 6.84 -5.85 6.61
C ILE A 114 6.32 -6.13 8.02
N ASN A 115 6.39 -7.40 8.42
CA ASN A 115 6.02 -7.81 9.76
C ASN A 115 7.10 -7.42 10.79
N PRO A 116 6.70 -7.02 12.01
CA PRO A 116 7.64 -6.86 13.10
C PRO A 116 8.27 -8.22 13.45
N ALA A 117 9.57 -8.21 13.74
CA ALA A 117 10.24 -9.40 14.27
C ALA A 117 9.71 -9.73 15.68
N ILE A 118 9.47 -11.02 15.93
CA ILE A 118 9.06 -11.57 17.23
C ILE A 118 10.25 -11.86 18.14
N CYS A 119 11.47 -11.99 17.60
CA CYS A 119 12.70 -12.12 18.37
C CYS A 119 13.92 -11.46 17.70
N LEU A 120 15.02 -11.35 18.46
CA LEU A 120 16.23 -10.67 18.00
C LEU A 120 16.98 -11.49 16.92
N GLU A 121 16.87 -12.81 16.97
CA GLU A 121 17.57 -13.73 16.07
C GLU A 121 17.07 -13.62 14.63
N GLU A 122 15.77 -13.34 14.44
CA GLU A 122 15.17 -13.15 13.11
C GLU A 122 15.15 -11.68 12.66
N GLN A 123 15.48 -10.75 13.56
CA GLN A 123 15.47 -9.31 13.24
C GLN A 123 16.56 -8.97 12.23
N ASN A 124 16.14 -8.54 11.04
CA ASN A 124 17.03 -8.16 9.93
C ASN A 124 16.84 -6.70 9.47
N MET A 125 15.86 -5.98 10.02
CA MET A 125 15.56 -4.58 9.72
C MET A 125 15.42 -3.75 11.01
N VAL A 126 15.68 -2.45 10.87
CA VAL A 126 15.44 -1.44 11.91
C VAL A 126 14.62 -0.32 11.30
N CYS A 127 13.47 -0.03 11.92
CA CYS A 127 12.66 1.14 11.58
C CYS A 127 13.13 2.33 12.42
N PHE A 128 13.34 3.48 11.79
CA PHE A 128 13.71 4.72 12.48
C PHE A 128 13.09 5.92 11.76
N GLN A 129 12.84 6.99 12.51
CA GLN A 129 12.36 8.24 11.95
C GLN A 129 13.56 9.10 11.49
N TYR A 130 13.52 9.57 10.25
CA TYR A 130 14.51 10.50 9.70
C TYR A 130 13.86 11.84 9.39
N LEU A 131 14.23 12.88 10.14
CA LEU A 131 13.77 14.26 9.92
C LEU A 131 14.79 14.98 9.04
N VAL A 132 14.44 15.25 7.79
CA VAL A 132 15.15 16.26 6.99
C VAL A 132 14.61 17.61 7.42
N PHE A 133 15.34 18.34 8.26
CA PHE A 133 15.04 19.74 8.50
C PHE A 133 15.12 20.46 7.14
N PRO A 134 14.10 21.22 6.71
CA PRO A 134 14.26 22.11 5.57
C PRO A 134 15.37 23.09 5.94
N ILE A 135 16.51 23.04 5.23
CA ILE A 135 17.52 24.08 5.31
C ILE A 135 16.84 25.33 4.75
N LYS A 136 16.33 26.20 5.61
CA LYS A 136 16.07 27.59 5.23
C LYS A 136 17.44 28.21 5.01
N THR A 137 17.83 28.36 3.76
CA THR A 137 18.79 29.40 3.41
C THR A 137 18.03 30.71 3.53
N ASP A 138 18.29 31.48 4.57
CA ASP A 138 17.93 32.90 4.55
C ASP A 138 18.65 33.54 3.34
N ASP A 139 18.00 34.51 2.70
CA ASP A 139 18.57 35.21 1.55
C ASP A 139 19.99 35.69 1.89
N ILE A 140 20.98 35.18 1.15
CA ILE A 140 22.34 35.71 1.16
C ILE A 140 22.21 37.07 0.49
N ASN A 141 22.14 38.13 1.29
CA ASN A 141 22.28 39.48 0.77
C ASN A 141 23.66 39.58 0.08
N ASP A 142 23.65 39.95 -1.20
CA ASP A 142 24.83 40.24 -2.03
C ASP A 142 25.71 41.35 -1.43
#